data_AF-A0A7K3Z0M4-F1
#
_entry.id   AF-A0A7K3Z0M4-F1
#
_cell.length_a   1.000
_cell.length_b   1.000
_cell.length_c   1.000
_cell.angle_alpha   90.00
_cell.angle_beta   90.00
_cell.angle_gamma   90.00
#
_symmetry.space_group_name_H-M   'P 1'
#
loop_
_entity.id
_entity.type
_entity.pdbx_description
1 polymer ?
#
loop_
_entity_poly.entity_id
_entity_poly.type
_entity_poly.pdbx_seq_one_letter_code
_entity_poly.pdbx_strand_id
1 'polypeptide(L)'
;MNDPLPHSRAWMPLLCLIFILCLPTGAGAERIVAPSGAEFVSIQDAIDWSAPYETVIVQSGIYLENVQLTKPINLKGVDTGAGVPVISPGNRDPAVVILASGCTVEGFTVRNSAEASGIRITSANNTIQKNTIRKNGIGIVLVGANSNVIRQNEIAENEKSGIVLERSGSNLIDNNKVIRNPLGISLDEESLANTIQRNNFLNTRNALSRSLTSTFSSQHPYSYRYLGKDHVSPLGNYWNDYTGKDSNGDGIGDSTYPVTVGVVQEPASGQSQNGMDTFPLMDPMEYYSSVVSSTETPLHTSMPTGSPTGSLTPAPPVTGDSGVPFPPIPPAVTPLALGLVLLVVLLLLVGGAYYLKRPGTAPPPHDEPETPQTDFEGSRRDVVSKAASALKNAVDKTRSLVTLPSLRTVLSDADDSGPKPSVTDQKNYFPRELENKYTDITFIGRGGIAWVFSAIRKSDGTKVAVKIPISFDEVTGKCFLNEIAAWETLRHKNIVEVTAVNILPVPYVEMEFVPGSLGALDKPLPVWKAVHLMTLVADGLRYAHEHGFIHRDIKPHNILLTDDLVPKITDWGMS
;
A
#
# COMPACT_ATOMS: atom_id res chain seq x y z
N MET A 1 75.08 32.49 12.31
CA MET A 1 74.07 32.59 11.25
C MET A 1 73.55 31.20 10.99
N ASN A 2 72.40 30.87 11.59
CA ASN A 2 71.46 29.85 11.14
C ASN A 2 70.28 29.87 12.10
N ASP A 3 69.10 29.84 11.49
CA ASP A 3 67.77 30.02 12.05
C ASP A 3 67.41 29.00 13.15
N PRO A 4 66.45 29.35 14.03
CA PRO A 4 66.05 28.51 15.14
C PRO A 4 65.14 27.35 14.71
N LEU A 5 65.41 26.19 15.32
CA LEU A 5 64.51 25.03 15.37
C LEU A 5 63.27 25.33 16.24
N PRO A 6 62.07 24.79 15.91
CA PRO A 6 60.91 24.87 16.77
C PRO A 6 60.88 23.72 17.79
N HIS A 7 61.07 24.07 19.06
CA HIS A 7 60.45 23.38 20.21
C HIS A 7 59.07 24.04 20.40
N SER A 8 57.97 23.41 20.81
CA SER A 8 57.69 22.07 21.29
C SER A 8 56.16 21.96 21.45
N ARG A 9 55.65 20.75 21.18
CA ARG A 9 54.56 20.07 21.90
C ARG A 9 53.13 20.64 21.86
N ALA A 10 52.29 19.80 21.24
CA ALA A 10 51.08 19.23 21.85
C ALA A 10 49.70 19.83 21.50
N TRP A 11 49.34 19.92 20.22
CA TRP A 11 47.93 20.16 19.84
C TRP A 11 47.44 19.36 18.61
N MET A 12 48.01 18.18 18.33
CA MET A 12 47.49 17.25 17.30
C MET A 12 47.12 15.86 17.87
N PRO A 13 46.27 15.81 18.91
CA PRO A 13 45.26 14.75 18.91
C PRO A 13 43.82 15.24 19.19
N LEU A 14 43.57 16.55 19.28
CA LEU A 14 42.23 17.06 19.61
C LEU A 14 41.32 17.26 18.39
N LEU A 15 41.87 17.42 17.19
CA LEU A 15 41.08 17.63 15.95
C LEU A 15 40.63 16.32 15.28
N CYS A 16 41.24 15.17 15.63
CA CYS A 16 40.76 13.85 15.21
C CYS A 16 39.73 13.25 16.18
N LEU A 17 39.59 13.79 17.40
CA LEU A 17 38.57 13.32 18.35
C LEU A 17 37.20 13.99 18.12
N ILE A 18 37.14 15.13 17.42
CA ILE A 18 35.88 15.83 17.11
C ILE A 18 35.27 15.34 15.77
N PHE A 19 36.06 14.72 14.88
CA PHE A 19 35.54 14.13 13.64
C PHE A 19 35.08 12.66 13.76
N ILE A 20 35.27 12.04 14.92
CA ILE A 20 34.76 10.70 15.24
C ILE A 20 33.46 10.76 16.08
N LEU A 21 32.99 11.95 16.47
CA LEU A 21 31.77 12.15 17.27
C LEU A 21 30.59 12.79 16.51
N CYS A 22 30.69 12.94 15.19
CA CYS A 22 29.56 13.29 14.31
C CYS A 22 29.30 12.23 13.24
N LEU A 23 29.63 10.96 13.51
CA LEU A 23 28.76 9.91 13.00
C LEU A 23 27.43 10.07 13.73
N PRO A 24 26.27 10.01 13.07
CA PRO A 24 25.03 9.77 13.79
C PRO A 24 25.14 8.36 14.40
N THR A 25 25.78 8.25 15.56
CA THR A 25 25.54 7.18 16.52
C THR A 25 24.18 7.48 17.15
N GLY A 26 23.16 7.34 16.33
CA GLY A 26 21.78 7.30 16.77
C GLY A 26 21.19 6.15 16.00
N ALA A 27 21.33 4.93 16.54
CA ALA A 27 20.20 4.03 16.44
C ALA A 27 19.07 4.77 17.16
N GLY A 28 18.35 5.61 16.40
CA GLY A 28 17.19 6.33 16.88
C GLY A 28 16.25 5.31 17.50
N ALA A 29 15.60 5.67 18.60
CA ALA A 29 14.77 4.72 19.32
C ALA A 29 13.73 4.13 18.37
N GLU A 30 13.69 2.80 18.26
CA GLU A 30 12.69 2.12 17.46
C GLU A 30 11.31 2.30 18.12
N ARG A 31 10.34 2.80 17.36
CA ARG A 31 8.95 2.93 17.83
C ARG A 31 8.16 1.73 17.40
N ILE A 32 7.54 1.04 18.34
CA ILE A 32 6.79 -0.19 18.06
C ILE A 32 5.30 0.12 17.99
N VAL A 33 4.69 -0.27 16.88
CA VAL A 33 3.26 -0.18 16.64
C VAL A 33 2.67 -1.58 16.55
N ALA A 34 1.63 -1.86 17.32
CA ALA A 34 0.89 -3.12 17.27
C ALA A 34 -0.60 -2.89 17.61
N PRO A 35 -1.54 -3.73 17.14
CA PRO A 35 -2.95 -3.59 17.48
C PRO A 35 -3.25 -3.63 18.99
N SER A 36 -2.36 -4.24 19.77
CA SER A 36 -2.43 -4.27 21.24
C SER A 36 -1.05 -4.54 21.84
N GLY A 37 -0.77 -4.00 23.04
CA GLY A 37 0.42 -4.34 23.81
C GLY A 37 1.73 -3.69 23.36
N ALA A 38 1.67 -2.70 22.46
CA ALA A 38 2.81 -1.89 22.03
C ALA A 38 2.71 -0.44 22.52
N GLU A 39 3.78 0.34 22.30
CA GLU A 39 3.85 1.77 22.63
C GLU A 39 2.77 2.58 21.88
N PHE A 40 2.53 2.22 20.62
CA PHE A 40 1.51 2.84 19.79
C PHE A 40 0.56 1.79 19.20
N VAL A 41 -0.71 2.18 19.03
CA VAL A 41 -1.73 1.39 18.33
C VAL A 41 -2.03 1.92 16.92
N SER A 42 -1.75 3.20 16.67
CA SER A 42 -1.83 3.86 15.36
C SER A 42 -0.43 4.05 14.79
N ILE A 43 -0.29 3.81 13.49
CA ILE A 43 0.93 4.10 12.74
C ILE A 43 1.15 5.61 12.68
N GLN A 44 0.09 6.39 12.45
CA GLN A 44 0.20 7.85 12.37
C GLN A 44 0.67 8.47 13.68
N ASP A 45 0.14 8.04 14.83
CA ASP A 45 0.56 8.56 16.14
C ASP A 45 2.06 8.29 16.40
N ALA A 46 2.54 7.09 16.03
CA ALA A 46 3.94 6.72 16.15
C ALA A 46 4.83 7.60 15.25
N ILE A 47 4.40 7.86 14.02
CA ILE A 47 5.08 8.78 13.10
C ILE A 47 5.11 10.17 13.71
N ASP A 48 3.97 10.71 14.15
CA ASP A 48 3.86 12.08 14.66
C ASP A 48 4.73 12.31 15.90
N TRP A 49 4.89 11.28 16.75
CA TRP A 49 5.82 11.32 17.87
C TRP A 49 7.28 11.32 17.42
N SER A 50 7.65 10.44 16.48
CA SER A 50 9.04 10.11 16.12
C SER A 50 9.90 11.31 15.70
N ALA A 51 11.20 11.27 15.95
CA ALA A 51 12.13 12.23 15.37
C ALA A 51 12.42 11.90 13.88
N PRO A 52 12.84 12.87 13.05
CA PRO A 52 13.26 12.60 11.68
C PRO A 52 14.35 11.51 11.59
N TYR A 53 14.22 10.64 10.60
CA TYR A 53 15.04 9.45 10.31
C TYR A 53 14.94 8.31 11.34
N GLU A 54 14.06 8.41 12.34
CA GLU A 54 13.77 7.27 13.22
C GLU A 54 13.02 6.15 12.48
N THR A 55 13.13 4.95 13.04
CA THR A 55 12.45 3.76 12.52
C THR A 55 11.17 3.50 13.29
N VAL A 56 10.06 3.42 12.57
CA VAL A 56 8.76 2.99 13.09
C VAL A 56 8.56 1.54 12.65
N ILE A 57 8.61 0.62 13.62
CA ILE A 57 8.39 -0.81 13.43
C ILE A 57 6.91 -1.11 13.63
N VAL A 58 6.25 -1.59 12.59
CA VAL A 58 4.85 -1.96 12.61
C VAL A 58 4.74 -3.48 12.60
N GLN A 59 4.14 -4.06 13.63
CA GLN A 59 3.97 -5.50 13.77
C GLN A 59 2.74 -5.99 13.00
N SER A 60 2.58 -7.31 12.87
CA SER A 60 1.40 -7.91 12.23
C SER A 60 0.09 -7.34 12.78
N GLY A 61 -0.80 -6.93 11.88
CA GLY A 61 -2.06 -6.29 12.23
C GLY A 61 -2.74 -5.70 11.01
N ILE A 62 -4.00 -5.32 11.18
CA ILE A 62 -4.73 -4.53 10.19
C ILE A 62 -4.90 -3.12 10.76
N TYR A 63 -4.34 -2.15 10.06
CA TYR A 63 -4.34 -0.74 10.42
C TYR A 63 -5.31 -0.02 9.51
N LEU A 64 -6.46 0.37 10.08
CA LEU A 64 -7.55 1.04 9.37
C LEU A 64 -7.36 2.57 9.41
N GLU A 65 -6.28 3.04 8.80
CA GLU A 65 -5.91 4.45 8.79
C GLU A 65 -5.22 4.84 7.47
N ASN A 66 -5.20 6.14 7.18
CA ASN A 66 -4.35 6.71 6.14
C ASN A 66 -3.06 7.19 6.80
N VAL A 67 -1.93 6.77 6.25
CA VAL A 67 -0.62 7.07 6.81
C VAL A 67 0.05 8.18 6.00
N GLN A 68 0.45 9.25 6.66
CA GLN A 68 1.13 10.39 6.05
C GLN A 68 2.54 10.56 6.61
N LEU A 69 3.53 10.46 5.73
CA LEU A 69 4.94 10.67 6.08
C LEU A 69 5.27 12.15 5.83
N THR A 70 5.03 12.98 6.84
CA THR A 70 5.24 14.44 6.83
C THR A 70 6.68 14.84 7.17
N LYS A 71 7.48 13.89 7.66
CA LYS A 71 8.91 14.02 7.97
C LYS A 71 9.64 12.74 7.56
N PRO A 72 10.98 12.78 7.34
CA PRO A 72 11.75 11.61 6.97
C PRO A 72 11.57 10.52 8.02
N ILE A 73 11.06 9.34 7.66
CA ILE A 73 10.85 8.20 8.56
C ILE A 73 11.18 6.90 7.83
N ASN A 74 11.76 5.95 8.56
CA ASN A 74 11.88 4.57 8.11
C ASN A 74 10.71 3.75 8.64
N LEU A 75 9.64 3.64 7.84
CA LEU A 75 8.46 2.86 8.17
C LEU A 75 8.67 1.41 7.75
N LYS A 76 8.74 0.49 8.73
CA LYS A 76 9.11 -0.91 8.51
C LYS A 76 8.07 -1.86 9.10
N GLY A 77 7.43 -2.62 8.22
CA GLY A 77 6.52 -3.69 8.58
C GLY A 77 7.27 -4.98 8.88
N VAL A 78 6.86 -5.66 9.96
CA VAL A 78 7.44 -6.92 10.41
C VAL A 78 6.33 -7.93 10.62
N ASP A 79 6.47 -9.08 9.97
CA ASP A 79 5.61 -10.24 10.21
C ASP A 79 6.00 -10.91 11.54
N THR A 80 5.13 -10.81 12.54
CA THR A 80 5.28 -11.43 13.85
C THR A 80 4.60 -12.81 13.93
N GLY A 81 4.23 -13.39 12.79
CA GLY A 81 3.62 -14.73 12.65
C GLY A 81 2.15 -14.70 12.24
N ALA A 82 1.53 -13.53 12.14
CA ALA A 82 0.15 -13.36 11.68
C ALA A 82 0.07 -12.76 10.25
N GLY A 83 1.18 -12.72 9.52
CA GLY A 83 1.32 -12.09 8.21
C GLY A 83 1.88 -10.67 8.30
N VAL A 84 2.37 -10.14 7.19
CA VAL A 84 2.86 -8.76 7.12
C VAL A 84 1.77 -7.76 7.51
N PRO A 85 2.11 -6.63 8.17
CA PRO A 85 1.13 -5.59 8.51
C PRO A 85 0.38 -5.08 7.29
N VAL A 86 -0.91 -4.85 7.49
CA VAL A 86 -1.83 -4.40 6.44
C VAL A 86 -2.26 -2.97 6.71
N ILE A 87 -1.94 -2.04 5.81
CA ILE A 87 -2.50 -0.68 5.81
C ILE A 87 -3.71 -0.70 4.88
N SER A 88 -4.89 -0.42 5.44
CA SER A 88 -6.18 -0.55 4.76
C SER A 88 -7.13 0.57 5.19
N PRO A 89 -7.05 1.77 4.60
CA PRO A 89 -7.84 2.92 5.05
C PRO A 89 -9.35 2.74 4.86
N GLY A 90 -9.79 1.92 3.90
CA GLY A 90 -11.21 1.62 3.68
C GLY A 90 -12.03 2.82 3.15
N ASN A 91 -11.35 3.88 2.70
CA ASN A 91 -11.95 5.10 2.17
C ASN A 91 -11.41 5.40 0.75
N ARG A 92 -11.79 6.57 0.20
CA ARG A 92 -11.39 7.03 -1.14
C ARG A 92 -10.09 7.86 -1.13
N ASP A 93 -9.30 7.75 -0.07
CA ASP A 93 -8.01 8.45 0.05
C ASP A 93 -6.84 7.47 -0.09
N PRO A 94 -5.65 7.95 -0.48
CA PRO A 94 -4.48 7.09 -0.56
C PRO A 94 -4.13 6.46 0.79
N ALA A 95 -3.77 5.17 0.81
CA ALA A 95 -3.41 4.48 2.06
C ALA A 95 -2.12 5.03 2.66
N VAL A 96 -1.12 5.29 1.83
CA VAL A 96 0.14 5.92 2.25
C VAL A 96 0.45 7.12 1.37
N VAL A 97 0.66 8.28 2.00
CA VAL A 97 1.09 9.52 1.31
C VAL A 97 2.46 9.93 1.84
N ILE A 98 3.43 10.04 0.94
CA ILE A 98 4.80 10.42 1.27
C ILE A 98 5.03 11.86 0.82
N LEU A 99 5.08 12.74 1.82
CA LEU A 99 5.20 14.20 1.64
C LEU A 99 6.63 14.69 1.91
N ALA A 100 7.36 14.04 2.80
CA ALA A 100 8.76 14.34 3.10
C ALA A 100 9.71 13.50 2.25
N SER A 101 10.87 14.06 1.94
CA SER A 101 11.96 13.36 1.25
C SER A 101 12.75 12.47 2.21
N GLY A 102 13.38 11.41 1.70
CA GLY A 102 14.24 10.54 2.53
C GLY A 102 13.47 9.52 3.37
N CYS A 103 12.21 9.23 3.03
CA CYS A 103 11.41 8.21 3.70
C CYS A 103 11.68 6.81 3.15
N THR A 104 11.55 5.79 3.99
CA THR A 104 11.49 4.39 3.57
C THR A 104 10.15 3.78 3.94
N VAL A 105 9.52 3.05 3.03
CA VAL A 105 8.34 2.22 3.31
C VAL A 105 8.65 0.79 2.90
N GLU A 106 8.74 -0.11 3.88
CA GLU A 106 9.12 -1.51 3.66
C GLU A 106 8.22 -2.51 4.38
N GLY A 107 7.85 -3.61 3.71
CA GLY A 107 7.28 -4.78 4.38
C GLY A 107 5.79 -4.70 4.70
N PHE A 108 5.00 -3.96 3.92
CA PHE A 108 3.56 -3.80 4.13
C PHE A 108 2.72 -4.48 3.05
N THR A 109 1.53 -4.95 3.43
CA THR A 109 0.42 -5.06 2.47
C THR A 109 -0.35 -3.74 2.47
N VAL A 110 -0.48 -3.10 1.31
CA VAL A 110 -1.26 -1.86 1.12
C VAL A 110 -2.46 -2.15 0.22
N ARG A 111 -3.68 -1.97 0.73
CA ARG A 111 -4.90 -2.32 0.01
C ARG A 111 -6.11 -1.48 0.38
N ASN A 112 -7.19 -1.60 -0.40
CA ASN A 112 -8.50 -1.03 -0.12
C ASN A 112 -8.52 0.51 -0.04
N SER A 113 -7.77 1.19 -0.90
CA SER A 113 -7.87 2.66 -1.13
C SER A 113 -8.96 3.05 -2.14
N ALA A 114 -9.93 2.18 -2.42
CA ALA A 114 -11.00 2.39 -3.41
C ALA A 114 -10.43 2.93 -4.74
N GLU A 115 -10.95 4.05 -5.26
CA GLU A 115 -10.52 4.65 -6.53
C GLU A 115 -9.17 5.39 -6.47
N ALA A 116 -8.59 5.54 -5.27
CA ALA A 116 -7.33 6.24 -5.03
C ALA A 116 -6.11 5.32 -5.15
N SER A 117 -4.92 5.90 -4.96
CA SER A 117 -3.65 5.18 -5.02
C SER A 117 -3.35 4.44 -3.72
N GLY A 118 -2.80 3.23 -3.76
CA GLY A 118 -2.27 2.57 -2.55
C GLY A 118 -1.16 3.40 -1.91
N ILE A 119 -0.13 3.73 -2.70
CA ILE A 119 0.97 4.62 -2.26
C ILE A 119 1.07 5.82 -3.19
N ARG A 120 1.05 7.03 -2.63
CA ARG A 120 1.29 8.29 -3.33
C ARG A 120 2.59 8.92 -2.85
N ILE A 121 3.46 9.29 -3.78
CA ILE A 121 4.74 9.93 -3.51
C ILE A 121 4.75 11.32 -4.17
N THR A 122 5.00 12.36 -3.38
CA THR A 122 5.09 13.76 -3.88
C THR A 122 6.42 14.43 -3.51
N SER A 123 7.39 13.64 -3.07
CA SER A 123 8.70 14.08 -2.59
C SER A 123 9.83 13.26 -3.21
N ALA A 124 11.08 13.55 -2.83
CA ALA A 124 12.26 12.98 -3.46
C ALA A 124 13.05 12.04 -2.56
N ASN A 125 13.93 11.23 -3.14
CA ASN A 125 14.89 10.39 -2.41
C ASN A 125 14.23 9.40 -1.44
N ASN A 126 13.03 8.89 -1.77
CA ASN A 126 12.34 7.88 -0.96
C ASN A 126 12.62 6.47 -1.49
N THR A 127 12.52 5.48 -0.60
CA THR A 127 12.64 4.06 -0.95
C THR A 127 11.36 3.30 -0.62
N ILE A 128 10.73 2.71 -1.62
CA ILE A 128 9.55 1.85 -1.48
C ILE A 128 9.96 0.43 -1.84
N GLN A 129 9.97 -0.47 -0.85
CA GLN A 129 10.47 -1.82 -1.10
C GLN A 129 9.77 -2.95 -0.38
N LYS A 130 9.74 -4.14 -0.97
CA LYS A 130 9.17 -5.36 -0.34
C LYS A 130 7.74 -5.18 0.16
N ASN A 131 6.95 -4.36 -0.52
CA ASN A 131 5.54 -4.17 -0.21
C ASN A 131 4.67 -4.98 -1.19
N THR A 132 3.51 -5.44 -0.71
CA THR A 132 2.44 -6.01 -1.53
C THR A 132 1.33 -4.99 -1.68
N ILE A 133 1.17 -4.41 -2.87
CA ILE A 133 0.27 -3.28 -3.13
C ILE A 133 -0.82 -3.75 -4.08
N ARG A 134 -2.04 -3.91 -3.55
CA ARG A 134 -3.12 -4.60 -4.27
C ARG A 134 -4.50 -4.09 -3.94
N LYS A 135 -5.45 -4.28 -4.87
CA LYS A 135 -6.86 -3.87 -4.68
C LYS A 135 -6.99 -2.38 -4.34
N ASN A 136 -6.27 -1.55 -5.06
CA ASN A 136 -6.39 -0.10 -5.04
C ASN A 136 -6.76 0.40 -6.44
N GLY A 137 -7.16 1.66 -6.57
CA GLY A 137 -7.41 2.28 -7.87
C GLY A 137 -6.14 2.32 -8.71
N ILE A 138 -5.06 2.85 -8.13
CA ILE A 138 -3.69 2.79 -8.68
C ILE A 138 -2.80 2.15 -7.63
N GLY A 139 -1.83 1.32 -8.01
CA GLY A 139 -0.89 0.74 -7.06
C GLY A 139 0.00 1.82 -6.42
N ILE A 140 0.94 2.36 -7.21
CA ILE A 140 1.85 3.44 -6.81
C ILE A 140 1.72 4.61 -7.79
N VAL A 141 1.61 5.84 -7.27
CA VAL A 141 1.64 7.07 -8.07
C VAL A 141 2.73 8.02 -7.59
N LEU A 142 3.51 8.55 -8.54
CA LEU A 142 4.54 9.56 -8.34
C LEU A 142 4.05 10.85 -9.00
N VAL A 143 4.00 11.94 -8.24
CA VAL A 143 3.52 13.24 -8.72
C VAL A 143 4.56 14.31 -8.40
N GLY A 144 5.27 14.80 -9.41
CA GLY A 144 6.39 15.74 -9.20
C GLY A 144 7.53 15.15 -8.35
N ALA A 145 7.66 13.82 -8.31
CA ALA A 145 8.51 13.10 -7.37
C ALA A 145 9.77 12.58 -8.07
N ASN A 146 10.95 12.98 -7.59
CA ASN A 146 12.22 12.71 -8.27
C ASN A 146 13.18 11.87 -7.43
N SER A 147 14.08 11.13 -8.09
CA SER A 147 15.16 10.40 -7.41
C SER A 147 14.68 9.37 -6.38
N ASN A 148 13.50 8.77 -6.59
CA ASN A 148 12.97 7.71 -5.73
C ASN A 148 13.38 6.32 -6.23
N VAL A 149 13.42 5.36 -5.30
CA VAL A 149 13.68 3.94 -5.58
C VAL A 149 12.44 3.13 -5.26
N ILE A 150 11.88 2.46 -6.27
CA ILE A 150 10.76 1.53 -6.14
C ILE A 150 11.30 0.16 -6.50
N ARG A 151 11.45 -0.74 -5.53
CA ARG A 151 12.07 -2.04 -5.78
C ARG A 151 11.49 -3.20 -5.00
N GLN A 152 11.54 -4.41 -5.56
CA GLN A 152 11.11 -5.62 -4.86
C GLN A 152 9.66 -5.56 -4.34
N ASN A 153 8.79 -4.75 -4.95
CA ASN A 153 7.38 -4.70 -4.60
C ASN A 153 6.58 -5.66 -5.48
N GLU A 154 5.51 -6.22 -4.93
CA GLU A 154 4.47 -6.93 -5.68
C GLU A 154 3.27 -6.00 -5.83
N ILE A 155 3.04 -5.51 -7.05
CA ILE A 155 2.00 -4.53 -7.37
C ILE A 155 0.97 -5.22 -8.25
N ALA A 156 -0.14 -5.64 -7.64
CA ALA A 156 -1.05 -6.59 -8.24
C ALA A 156 -2.53 -6.22 -8.10
N GLU A 157 -3.34 -6.55 -9.10
CA GLU A 157 -4.82 -6.47 -8.98
C GLU A 157 -5.32 -5.07 -8.58
N ASN A 158 -4.71 -4.01 -9.14
CA ASN A 158 -5.20 -2.63 -9.01
C ASN A 158 -6.16 -2.30 -10.16
N GLU A 159 -7.16 -1.47 -9.90
CA GLU A 159 -8.31 -1.26 -10.80
C GLU A 159 -7.97 -0.49 -12.08
N LYS A 160 -6.91 0.31 -12.08
CA LYS A 160 -6.49 1.16 -13.22
C LYS A 160 -5.09 0.81 -13.68
N SER A 161 -4.08 1.14 -12.87
CA SER A 161 -2.67 0.99 -13.22
C SER A 161 -1.85 0.47 -12.05
N GLY A 162 -0.78 -0.27 -12.33
CA GLY A 162 0.20 -0.68 -11.33
C GLY A 162 1.01 0.52 -10.84
N ILE A 163 1.77 1.15 -11.74
CA ILE A 163 2.64 2.29 -11.44
C ILE A 163 2.32 3.46 -12.39
N VAL A 164 2.24 4.68 -11.87
CA VAL A 164 2.01 5.90 -12.66
C VAL A 164 3.03 6.98 -12.27
N LEU A 165 3.70 7.54 -13.26
CA LEU A 165 4.61 8.68 -13.10
C LEU A 165 4.01 9.90 -13.82
N GLU A 166 3.80 10.95 -13.03
CA GLU A 166 3.32 12.26 -13.49
C GLU A 166 4.40 13.30 -13.17
N ARG A 167 5.00 13.90 -14.20
CA ARG A 167 6.05 14.92 -14.07
C ARG A 167 7.17 14.50 -13.11
N SER A 168 7.58 13.23 -13.16
CA SER A 168 8.43 12.58 -12.17
C SER A 168 9.66 11.96 -12.83
N GLY A 169 10.85 12.39 -12.44
CA GLY A 169 12.09 12.05 -13.13
C GLY A 169 13.21 11.48 -12.25
N SER A 170 14.21 10.89 -12.90
CA SER A 170 15.37 10.28 -12.25
C SER A 170 15.03 9.19 -11.23
N ASN A 171 13.88 8.53 -11.34
CA ASN A 171 13.49 7.45 -10.45
C ASN A 171 14.02 6.09 -10.95
N LEU A 172 14.31 5.18 -10.02
CA LEU A 172 14.69 3.80 -10.29
C LEU A 172 13.52 2.88 -9.95
N ILE A 173 13.03 2.16 -10.96
CA ILE A 173 11.97 1.14 -10.81
C ILE A 173 12.60 -0.20 -11.14
N ASP A 174 12.87 -0.98 -10.10
CA ASP A 174 13.80 -2.11 -10.19
C ASP A 174 13.28 -3.38 -9.51
N ASN A 175 13.27 -4.51 -10.21
CA ASN A 175 12.93 -5.80 -9.60
C ASN A 175 11.56 -5.84 -8.92
N ASN A 176 10.54 -5.20 -9.51
CA ASN A 176 9.16 -5.28 -9.04
C ASN A 176 8.36 -6.33 -9.83
N LYS A 177 7.41 -6.99 -9.18
CA LYS A 177 6.40 -7.82 -9.83
C LYS A 177 5.14 -6.99 -10.06
N VAL A 178 4.93 -6.51 -11.29
CA VAL A 178 3.76 -5.71 -11.66
C VAL A 178 2.81 -6.59 -12.47
N ILE A 179 1.78 -7.13 -11.82
CA ILE A 179 1.01 -8.26 -12.37
C ILE A 179 -0.51 -8.04 -12.27
N ARG A 180 -1.28 -8.52 -13.24
CA ARG A 180 -2.76 -8.47 -13.23
C ARG A 180 -3.34 -7.06 -13.01
N ASN A 181 -2.68 -6.03 -13.54
CA ASN A 181 -3.25 -4.68 -13.63
C ASN A 181 -3.74 -4.43 -15.08
N PRO A 182 -4.75 -3.56 -15.31
CA PRO A 182 -5.13 -3.18 -16.66
C PRO A 182 -4.02 -2.47 -17.44
N LEU A 183 -3.19 -1.68 -16.74
CA LEU A 183 -1.94 -1.11 -17.25
C LEU A 183 -0.82 -1.33 -16.22
N GLY A 184 0.33 -1.88 -16.63
CA GLY A 184 1.46 -2.12 -15.73
C GLY A 184 2.11 -0.83 -15.26
N ILE A 185 2.66 -0.05 -16.20
CA ILE A 185 3.31 1.24 -15.92
C ILE A 185 2.92 2.33 -16.94
N SER A 186 2.76 3.57 -16.46
CA SER A 186 2.52 4.75 -17.30
C SER A 186 3.50 5.87 -16.98
N LEU A 187 4.07 6.51 -18.01
CA LEU A 187 4.90 7.70 -17.91
C LEU A 187 4.38 8.80 -18.84
N ASP A 188 4.18 10.00 -18.31
CA ASP A 188 3.89 11.19 -19.13
C ASP A 188 5.16 11.76 -19.80
N GLU A 189 4.97 12.80 -20.62
CA GLU A 189 6.03 13.45 -21.40
C GLU A 189 7.05 14.21 -20.54
N GLU A 190 6.67 14.59 -19.32
CA GLU A 190 7.51 15.30 -18.35
C GLU A 190 8.23 14.35 -17.38
N SER A 191 7.94 13.04 -17.43
CA SER A 191 8.57 12.03 -16.57
C SER A 191 9.90 11.53 -17.15
N LEU A 192 10.94 12.35 -16.99
CA LEU A 192 12.22 12.18 -17.68
C LEU A 192 13.28 11.38 -16.91
N ALA A 193 14.21 10.77 -17.64
CA ALA A 193 15.42 10.14 -17.10
C ALA A 193 15.17 9.06 -16.02
N ASN A 194 14.03 8.37 -16.06
CA ASN A 194 13.77 7.24 -15.18
C ASN A 194 14.46 5.97 -15.72
N THR A 195 14.82 5.05 -14.83
CA THR A 195 15.38 3.74 -15.19
C THR A 195 14.42 2.66 -14.73
N ILE A 196 13.84 1.92 -15.68
CA ILE A 196 12.90 0.84 -15.45
C ILE A 196 13.57 -0.46 -15.87
N GLN A 197 13.97 -1.29 -14.92
CA GLN A 197 14.80 -2.47 -15.19
C GLN A 197 14.44 -3.64 -14.28
N ARG A 198 14.69 -4.86 -14.74
CA ARG A 198 14.54 -6.12 -13.98
C ARG A 198 13.14 -6.36 -13.42
N ASN A 199 12.10 -5.68 -13.91
CA ASN A 199 10.74 -5.85 -13.45
C ASN A 199 10.04 -6.98 -14.23
N ASN A 200 9.05 -7.60 -13.60
CA ASN A 200 8.15 -8.55 -14.24
C ASN A 200 6.83 -7.85 -14.55
N PHE A 201 6.56 -7.57 -15.83
CA PHE A 201 5.29 -7.02 -16.31
C PHE A 201 4.41 -8.14 -16.89
N LEU A 202 3.36 -8.49 -16.15
CA LEU A 202 2.36 -9.49 -16.56
C LEU A 202 0.96 -8.88 -16.48
N ASN A 203 0.66 -7.94 -17.38
CA ASN A 203 -0.56 -7.11 -17.33
C ASN A 203 -1.38 -7.24 -18.61
N THR A 204 -2.58 -6.65 -18.62
CA THR A 204 -3.36 -6.57 -19.87
C THR A 204 -2.67 -5.69 -20.90
N ARG A 205 -2.10 -4.57 -20.45
CA ARG A 205 -1.14 -3.74 -21.20
C ARG A 205 0.05 -3.49 -20.29
N ASN A 206 1.27 -3.74 -20.76
CA ASN A 206 2.43 -3.70 -19.87
C ASN A 206 2.93 -2.28 -19.60
N ALA A 207 3.19 -1.50 -20.64
CA ALA A 207 3.75 -0.16 -20.48
C ALA A 207 3.17 0.82 -21.51
N LEU A 208 2.97 2.06 -21.04
CA LEU A 208 2.68 3.21 -21.88
C LEU A 208 3.62 4.35 -21.50
N SER A 209 4.47 4.78 -22.44
CA SER A 209 5.46 5.81 -22.17
C SER A 209 5.39 6.93 -23.19
N ARG A 210 5.23 8.17 -22.73
CA ARG A 210 5.46 9.37 -23.53
C ARG A 210 6.77 10.08 -23.16
N SER A 211 7.53 9.50 -22.24
CA SER A 211 8.82 10.04 -21.81
C SER A 211 9.85 9.92 -22.94
N LEU A 212 10.61 11.00 -23.16
CA LEU A 212 11.64 11.05 -24.20
C LEU A 212 12.99 10.44 -23.77
N THR A 213 13.29 10.40 -22.47
CA THR A 213 14.66 10.09 -21.98
C THR A 213 14.73 8.95 -20.96
N SER A 214 13.59 8.46 -20.47
CA SER A 214 13.57 7.26 -19.61
C SER A 214 14.02 6.01 -20.37
N THR A 215 14.63 5.07 -19.66
CA THR A 215 15.22 3.86 -20.21
C THR A 215 14.55 2.62 -19.60
N PHE A 216 14.38 1.57 -20.40
CA PHE A 216 13.73 0.32 -20.00
C PHE A 216 14.71 -0.83 -19.78
N SER A 217 15.98 -0.50 -19.53
CA SER A 217 17.03 -1.47 -19.21
C SER A 217 18.13 -0.82 -18.39
N SER A 218 18.98 -1.64 -17.79
CA SER A 218 20.13 -1.16 -17.06
C SER A 218 21.15 -0.48 -17.96
N GLN A 219 21.79 0.59 -17.45
CA GLN A 219 22.87 1.29 -18.14
C GLN A 219 24.21 0.55 -18.02
N HIS A 220 24.33 -0.30 -17.01
CA HIS A 220 25.53 -1.08 -16.70
C HIS A 220 25.18 -2.57 -16.69
N PRO A 221 26.12 -3.45 -17.11
CA PRO A 221 25.88 -4.88 -17.14
C PRO A 221 25.83 -5.48 -15.73
N TYR A 222 25.02 -6.54 -15.58
CA TYR A 222 25.00 -7.41 -14.41
C TYR A 222 25.69 -8.73 -14.72
N SER A 223 26.34 -9.32 -13.72
CA SER A 223 26.70 -10.74 -13.74
C SER A 223 25.55 -11.56 -13.17
N TYR A 224 25.03 -12.50 -13.96
CA TYR A 224 23.87 -13.31 -13.58
C TYR A 224 24.01 -14.73 -14.09
N ARG A 225 23.26 -15.63 -13.46
CA ARG A 225 23.16 -17.03 -13.86
C ARG A 225 21.76 -17.36 -14.33
N TYR A 226 21.65 -17.88 -15.54
CA TYR A 226 20.42 -18.26 -16.23
C TYR A 226 20.55 -19.70 -16.73
N LEU A 227 19.55 -20.54 -16.44
CA LEU A 227 19.56 -21.98 -16.73
C LEU A 227 20.89 -22.69 -16.36
N GLY A 228 21.52 -22.26 -15.26
CA GLY A 228 22.76 -22.82 -14.74
C GLY A 228 24.05 -22.32 -15.39
N LYS A 229 23.99 -21.39 -16.36
CA LYS A 229 25.15 -20.79 -17.02
C LYS A 229 25.35 -19.34 -16.60
N ASP A 230 26.60 -18.89 -16.54
CA ASP A 230 26.97 -17.54 -16.14
C ASP A 230 27.08 -16.62 -17.34
N HIS A 231 26.49 -15.44 -17.22
CA HIS A 231 26.40 -14.42 -18.26
C HIS A 231 26.70 -13.03 -17.70
N VAL A 232 27.08 -12.13 -18.59
CA VAL A 232 27.30 -10.71 -18.29
C VAL A 232 26.63 -9.87 -19.36
N SER A 233 25.59 -9.14 -18.99
CA SER A 233 24.82 -8.30 -19.91
C SER A 233 24.03 -7.25 -19.14
N PRO A 234 23.67 -6.09 -19.75
CA PRO A 234 22.57 -5.29 -19.23
C PRO A 234 21.29 -6.10 -19.12
N LEU A 235 20.44 -5.75 -18.16
CA LEU A 235 19.16 -6.42 -17.93
C LEU A 235 18.02 -5.43 -18.13
N GLY A 236 17.10 -5.78 -19.03
CA GLY A 236 15.81 -5.13 -19.23
C GLY A 236 14.75 -5.68 -18.29
N ASN A 237 13.51 -5.72 -18.77
CA ASN A 237 12.35 -6.23 -18.03
C ASN A 237 11.80 -7.49 -18.70
N TYR A 238 11.06 -8.27 -17.93
CA TYR A 238 10.24 -9.35 -18.47
C TYR A 238 8.87 -8.81 -18.87
N TRP A 239 8.42 -9.17 -20.08
CA TRP A 239 7.14 -8.76 -20.65
C TRP A 239 6.37 -10.02 -21.07
N ASN A 240 5.19 -10.25 -20.51
CA ASN A 240 4.41 -11.47 -20.80
C ASN A 240 3.94 -11.62 -22.26
N ASP A 241 4.02 -10.54 -23.03
CA ASP A 241 3.67 -10.47 -24.45
C ASP A 241 4.91 -10.41 -25.37
N TYR A 242 6.13 -10.52 -24.82
CA TYR A 242 7.34 -10.61 -25.64
C TYR A 242 7.48 -12.00 -26.27
N THR A 243 7.65 -12.03 -27.60
CA THR A 243 7.76 -13.26 -28.39
C THR A 243 9.07 -13.34 -29.18
N GLY A 244 10.10 -12.60 -28.76
CA GLY A 244 11.41 -12.64 -29.39
C GLY A 244 12.12 -13.96 -29.20
N LYS A 245 13.30 -14.08 -29.83
CA LYS A 245 14.16 -15.27 -29.72
C LYS A 245 15.35 -14.96 -28.84
N ASP A 246 15.90 -16.00 -28.23
CA ASP A 246 17.18 -16.00 -27.54
C ASP A 246 18.05 -17.08 -28.18
N SER A 247 18.81 -16.68 -29.20
CA SER A 247 19.60 -17.60 -30.02
C SER A 247 20.93 -17.96 -29.37
N ASN A 248 21.45 -17.08 -28.51
CA ASN A 248 22.72 -17.28 -27.81
C ASN A 248 22.54 -18.02 -26.46
N GLY A 249 21.29 -18.15 -25.99
CA GLY A 249 20.91 -18.84 -24.76
C GLY A 249 21.33 -18.10 -23.50
N ASP A 250 21.50 -16.78 -23.54
CA ASP A 250 21.86 -15.96 -22.39
C ASP A 250 20.65 -15.48 -21.56
N GLY A 251 19.43 -15.80 -22.00
CA GLY A 251 18.20 -15.38 -21.35
C GLY A 251 17.79 -13.95 -21.68
N ILE A 252 18.48 -13.27 -22.59
CA ILE A 252 18.10 -11.96 -23.10
C ILE A 252 17.59 -12.13 -24.53
N GLY A 253 16.48 -11.47 -24.82
CA GLY A 253 15.92 -11.50 -26.16
C GLY A 253 16.78 -10.76 -27.18
N ASP A 254 17.04 -11.38 -28.32
CA ASP A 254 17.84 -10.84 -29.44
C ASP A 254 17.16 -9.65 -30.13
N SER A 255 15.84 -9.48 -29.93
CA SER A 255 15.05 -8.37 -30.47
C SER A 255 14.57 -7.43 -29.37
N THR A 256 14.46 -6.15 -29.67
CA THR A 256 13.97 -5.15 -28.71
C THR A 256 12.46 -5.31 -28.46
N TYR A 257 12.00 -4.95 -27.26
CA TYR A 257 10.57 -4.84 -26.96
C TYR A 257 10.11 -3.39 -27.14
N PRO A 258 9.10 -3.12 -27.99
CA PRO A 258 8.58 -1.77 -28.18
C PRO A 258 7.61 -1.36 -27.06
N VAL A 259 7.98 -0.35 -26.29
CA VAL A 259 7.08 0.28 -25.32
C VAL A 259 6.12 1.20 -26.06
N THR A 260 4.83 0.91 -25.95
CA THR A 260 3.78 1.63 -26.67
C THR A 260 3.74 3.10 -26.26
N VAL A 261 3.74 4.00 -27.24
CA VAL A 261 3.41 5.40 -27.06
C VAL A 261 1.90 5.54 -27.27
N GLY A 262 1.18 6.11 -26.30
CA GLY A 262 -0.27 6.26 -26.40
C GLY A 262 -0.70 6.94 -27.72
N VAL A 263 -1.91 6.62 -28.20
CA VAL A 263 -2.46 7.09 -29.48
C VAL A 263 -2.39 8.62 -29.59
N VAL A 264 -1.33 9.11 -30.21
CA VAL A 264 -1.25 10.41 -30.85
C VAL A 264 -0.65 10.13 -32.22
N GLN A 265 -1.37 10.56 -33.26
CA GLN A 265 -0.89 10.56 -34.64
C GLN A 265 0.53 11.11 -34.68
N GLU A 266 1.45 10.35 -35.28
CA GLU A 266 2.75 10.78 -35.83
C GLU A 266 3.21 12.20 -35.42
N PRO A 267 4.22 12.34 -34.55
CA PRO A 267 4.91 13.61 -34.44
C PRO A 267 5.67 13.84 -35.75
N ALA A 268 5.35 14.94 -36.43
CA ALA A 268 6.18 15.51 -37.47
C ALA A 268 7.53 15.97 -36.87
N SER A 269 8.44 15.03 -36.63
CA SER A 269 9.90 15.19 -36.56
C SER A 269 10.50 13.90 -36.00
N GLY A 270 11.30 13.22 -36.82
CA GLY A 270 11.97 11.96 -36.51
C GLY A 270 13.03 12.04 -35.42
N GLN A 271 12.63 12.36 -34.20
CA GLN A 271 13.42 12.13 -32.99
C GLN A 271 12.93 10.81 -32.37
N SER A 272 13.81 9.81 -32.38
CA SER A 272 13.59 8.48 -31.80
C SER A 272 13.05 8.61 -30.37
N GLN A 273 11.78 8.28 -30.18
CA GLN A 273 11.21 8.08 -28.85
C GLN A 273 11.93 6.87 -28.26
N ASN A 274 12.78 7.06 -27.25
CA ASN A 274 13.54 5.99 -26.56
C ASN A 274 12.65 5.06 -25.72
N GLY A 275 11.47 4.70 -26.24
CA GLY A 275 10.53 3.76 -25.64
C GLY A 275 10.80 2.32 -26.06
N MET A 276 12.05 1.85 -26.03
CA MET A 276 12.35 0.45 -26.32
C MET A 276 13.10 -0.15 -25.14
N ASP A 277 12.75 -1.37 -24.77
CA ASP A 277 13.60 -2.22 -23.95
C ASP A 277 14.52 -2.99 -24.89
N THR A 278 15.83 -2.71 -24.83
CA THR A 278 16.83 -3.33 -25.70
C THR A 278 17.37 -4.65 -25.15
N PHE A 279 17.04 -5.00 -23.91
CA PHE A 279 17.49 -6.23 -23.25
C PHE A 279 16.31 -6.96 -22.57
N PRO A 280 15.20 -7.22 -23.30
CA PRO A 280 14.04 -7.86 -22.70
C PRO A 280 14.40 -9.25 -22.17
N LEU A 281 13.92 -9.59 -20.99
CA LEU A 281 14.19 -10.88 -20.36
C LEU A 281 13.27 -11.94 -21.00
N MET A 282 13.84 -13.12 -21.31
CA MET A 282 13.09 -14.27 -21.83
C MET A 282 12.15 -14.88 -20.79
N ASP A 283 12.58 -14.90 -19.53
CA ASP A 283 11.82 -15.43 -18.40
C ASP A 283 11.64 -14.37 -17.32
N PRO A 284 10.70 -14.57 -16.37
CA PRO A 284 10.58 -13.71 -15.20
C PRO A 284 11.92 -13.60 -14.42
N MET A 285 12.15 -12.46 -13.77
CA MET A 285 13.40 -12.14 -13.07
C MET A 285 13.84 -13.18 -12.01
N GLU A 286 12.90 -14.00 -11.50
CA GLU A 286 13.20 -15.09 -10.56
C GLU A 286 14.04 -16.24 -11.15
N TYR A 287 14.17 -16.31 -12.48
CA TYR A 287 15.06 -17.25 -13.17
C TYR A 287 16.51 -16.74 -13.32
N TYR A 288 16.77 -15.49 -12.93
CA TYR A 288 18.08 -14.82 -13.06
C TYR A 288 18.68 -14.66 -11.66
N SER A 289 19.58 -15.57 -11.29
CA SER A 289 20.24 -15.53 -9.99
C SER A 289 21.52 -14.70 -10.02
N SER A 290 21.79 -13.94 -8.96
CA SER A 290 23.04 -13.18 -8.85
C SER A 290 24.23 -14.13 -8.70
N VAL A 291 25.26 -13.95 -9.51
CA VAL A 291 26.54 -14.62 -9.27
C VAL A 291 27.27 -13.85 -8.18
N VAL A 292 27.24 -14.38 -6.95
CA VAL A 292 28.11 -13.86 -5.89
C VAL A 292 29.54 -14.24 -6.27
N SER A 293 30.39 -13.24 -6.52
CA SER A 293 31.81 -13.48 -6.72
C SER A 293 32.39 -14.07 -5.43
N SER A 294 32.70 -15.36 -5.42
CA SER A 294 33.29 -16.06 -4.27
C SER A 294 34.78 -15.77 -4.14
N THR A 295 35.17 -14.50 -4.11
CA THR A 295 36.52 -14.06 -3.74
C THR A 295 36.46 -12.75 -2.95
N GLU A 296 36.00 -12.83 -1.71
CA GLU A 296 36.48 -11.93 -0.65
C GLU A 296 36.96 -12.77 0.52
N THR A 297 38.18 -13.28 0.40
CA THR A 297 39.00 -13.61 1.56
C THR A 297 39.41 -12.28 2.20
N PRO A 298 39.27 -12.07 3.52
CA PRO A 298 39.62 -10.80 4.14
C PRO A 298 41.13 -10.60 4.03
N LEU A 299 41.55 -9.66 3.19
CA LEU A 299 42.95 -9.24 3.09
C LEU A 299 43.31 -8.48 4.37
N HIS A 300 43.85 -9.22 5.33
CA HIS A 300 44.79 -8.71 6.30
C HIS A 300 45.91 -7.99 5.54
N THR A 301 46.02 -6.68 5.78
CA THR A 301 47.12 -5.85 5.31
C THR A 301 48.40 -6.23 6.06
N SER A 302 49.25 -7.03 5.41
CA SER A 302 50.69 -7.05 5.70
C SER A 302 51.44 -6.52 4.48
N MET A 303 52.16 -5.42 4.69
CA MET A 303 52.96 -4.69 3.72
C MET A 303 53.98 -5.59 2.98
N PRO A 304 54.21 -5.39 1.67
CA PRO A 304 55.36 -5.97 1.00
C PRO A 304 56.51 -4.96 0.91
N THR A 305 57.62 -5.31 1.54
CA THR A 305 58.97 -4.83 1.23
C THR A 305 59.49 -5.55 -0.02
N GLY A 306 59.97 -4.80 -1.02
CA GLY A 306 60.78 -5.36 -2.10
C GLY A 306 60.72 -4.61 -3.43
N SER A 307 61.68 -3.71 -3.67
CA SER A 307 62.20 -3.36 -5.01
C SER A 307 63.09 -4.53 -5.51
N PRO A 308 63.56 -4.64 -6.78
CA PRO A 308 63.70 -3.58 -7.79
C PRO A 308 63.54 -4.03 -9.29
N THR A 309 63.93 -3.09 -10.17
CA THR A 309 64.51 -3.25 -11.53
C THR A 309 63.62 -3.45 -12.76
N GLY A 310 63.76 -2.52 -13.71
CA GLY A 310 63.85 -2.87 -15.14
C GLY A 310 63.05 -2.04 -16.14
N SER A 311 63.63 -0.90 -16.56
CA SER A 311 63.69 -0.39 -17.96
C SER A 311 62.42 -0.40 -18.83
N LEU A 312 62.02 0.79 -19.32
CA LEU A 312 61.95 1.10 -20.77
C LEU A 312 62.05 2.62 -20.99
N THR A 313 62.84 3.01 -21.99
CA THR A 313 63.27 4.35 -22.41
C THR A 313 62.24 5.08 -23.32
N PRO A 314 62.41 6.40 -23.59
CA PRO A 314 61.33 7.33 -23.94
C PRO A 314 61.27 7.73 -25.44
N ALA A 315 60.18 8.42 -25.84
CA ALA A 315 60.06 9.17 -27.11
C ALA A 315 60.17 10.70 -26.88
N PRO A 316 60.68 11.50 -27.85
CA PRO A 316 61.16 12.88 -27.65
C PRO A 316 60.09 13.97 -27.88
N PRO A 317 60.38 15.25 -27.54
CA PRO A 317 59.39 16.32 -27.40
C PRO A 317 59.25 17.20 -28.66
N VAL A 318 58.09 17.85 -28.80
CA VAL A 318 57.91 19.02 -29.69
C VAL A 318 57.37 20.18 -28.89
N THR A 319 58.15 21.26 -28.88
CA THR A 319 57.90 22.59 -28.31
C THR A 319 57.08 23.46 -29.26
N GLY A 320 56.19 24.30 -28.72
CA GLY A 320 55.51 25.34 -29.48
C GLY A 320 54.53 26.14 -28.63
N ASP A 321 55.03 27.24 -28.07
CA ASP A 321 54.41 28.22 -27.17
C ASP A 321 53.43 29.17 -27.88
N SER A 322 52.37 29.60 -27.19
CA SER A 322 51.84 30.97 -27.26
C SER A 322 50.84 31.21 -26.13
N GLY A 323 51.23 32.03 -25.16
CA GLY A 323 50.46 32.36 -23.96
C GLY A 323 49.42 33.46 -24.12
N VAL A 324 48.46 33.45 -23.18
CA VAL A 324 47.75 34.63 -22.65
C VAL A 324 47.50 34.36 -21.15
N PRO A 325 47.83 35.27 -20.22
CA PRO A 325 47.74 35.02 -18.77
C PRO A 325 46.36 35.39 -18.18
N PHE A 326 45.84 34.54 -17.27
CA PHE A 326 44.72 34.86 -16.37
C PHE A 326 45.23 35.39 -15.01
N PRO A 327 44.48 36.28 -14.33
CA PRO A 327 44.91 36.99 -13.12
C PRO A 327 44.83 36.12 -11.84
N PRO A 328 45.46 36.55 -10.72
CA PRO A 328 45.49 35.78 -9.48
C PRO A 328 44.14 35.78 -8.75
N ILE A 329 43.81 34.64 -8.14
CA ILE A 329 42.63 34.41 -7.28
C ILE A 329 42.86 35.09 -5.92
N PRO A 330 41.93 35.94 -5.41
CA PRO A 330 41.99 36.46 -4.05
C PRO A 330 41.34 35.48 -3.03
N PRO A 331 41.70 35.53 -1.74
CA PRO A 331 41.01 34.76 -0.71
C PRO A 331 39.72 35.49 -0.30
N ALA A 332 38.56 34.87 -0.49
CA ALA A 332 37.28 35.38 -0.01
C ALA A 332 36.59 34.34 0.87
N VAL A 333 36.76 34.48 2.18
CA VAL A 333 35.84 33.91 3.17
C VAL A 333 34.60 34.81 3.14
N THR A 334 33.43 34.27 2.79
CA THR A 334 32.19 35.06 2.70
C THR A 334 31.51 35.20 4.07
N PRO A 335 30.81 36.32 4.36
CA PRO A 335 30.24 36.60 5.69
C PRO A 335 28.97 35.80 6.03
N LEU A 336 28.50 34.94 5.13
CA LEU A 336 27.22 34.24 5.27
C LEU A 336 27.24 33.17 6.37
N ALA A 337 28.42 32.61 6.67
CA ALA A 337 28.58 31.56 7.67
C ALA A 337 28.49 32.08 9.12
N LEU A 338 28.89 33.34 9.37
CA LEU A 338 28.78 33.92 10.73
C LEU A 338 27.35 34.32 11.08
N GLY A 339 26.58 34.79 10.09
CA GLY A 339 25.18 35.19 10.29
C GLY A 339 24.27 34.02 10.65
N LEU A 340 24.51 32.85 10.06
CA LEU A 340 23.72 31.64 10.34
C LEU A 340 23.98 31.10 11.75
N VAL A 341 25.24 31.15 12.21
CA VAL A 341 25.62 30.70 13.55
C VAL A 341 25.07 31.63 14.63
N LEU A 342 25.09 32.95 14.41
CA LEU A 342 24.49 33.93 15.32
C LEU A 342 22.96 33.80 15.42
N LEU A 343 22.28 33.47 14.31
CA LEU A 343 20.83 33.23 14.30
C LEU A 343 20.44 31.98 15.10
N VAL A 344 21.22 30.90 14.98
CA VAL A 344 20.98 29.65 15.73
C VAL A 344 21.23 29.84 17.23
N VAL A 345 22.27 30.58 17.61
CA VAL A 345 22.54 30.91 19.02
C VAL A 345 21.43 31.80 19.60
N LEU A 346 20.92 32.76 18.84
CA LEU A 346 19.81 33.62 19.28
C LEU A 346 18.50 32.81 19.48
N LEU A 347 18.20 31.87 18.58
CA LEU A 347 17.01 31.00 18.69
C LEU A 347 17.10 30.05 19.89
N LEU A 348 18.29 29.54 20.21
CA LEU A 348 18.52 28.70 21.40
C LEU A 348 18.41 29.49 22.71
N LEU A 349 18.86 30.74 22.74
CA LEU A 349 18.74 31.61 23.91
C LEU A 349 17.29 32.06 24.15
N VAL A 350 16.53 32.37 23.10
CA VAL A 350 15.11 32.76 23.20
C VAL A 350 14.23 31.55 23.54
N GLY A 351 14.53 30.36 22.98
CA GLY A 351 13.84 29.10 23.32
C GLY A 351 14.11 28.65 24.75
N GLY A 352 15.36 28.77 25.22
CA GLY A 352 15.75 28.47 26.60
C GLY A 352 15.10 29.40 27.62
N ALA A 353 14.95 30.68 27.31
CA ALA A 353 14.26 31.65 28.18
C ALA A 353 12.74 31.42 28.24
N TYR A 354 12.12 30.88 27.18
CA TYR A 354 10.70 30.52 27.17
C TYR A 354 10.42 29.27 28.01
N TYR A 355 11.35 28.31 28.05
CA TYR A 355 11.21 27.07 28.82
C TYR A 355 11.34 27.27 30.34
N LEU A 356 12.06 28.32 30.77
CA LEU A 356 12.27 28.64 32.18
C LEU A 356 11.12 29.45 32.83
N LYS A 357 10.00 29.70 32.12
CA LYS A 357 8.89 30.54 32.61
C LYS A 357 7.53 29.84 32.62
N ARG A 358 7.46 28.63 33.20
CA ARG A 358 6.18 28.04 33.65
C ARG A 358 6.19 27.85 35.18
N PRO A 359 5.28 28.49 35.93
CA PRO A 359 5.05 28.14 37.32
C PRO A 359 4.18 26.88 37.39
N GLY A 360 4.64 25.89 38.17
CA GLY A 360 3.88 24.67 38.46
C GLY A 360 2.78 24.89 39.49
N THR A 361 1.83 23.97 39.53
CA THR A 361 1.11 23.51 40.74
C THR A 361 0.26 22.30 40.37
N ALA A 362 0.48 21.18 41.06
CA ALA A 362 -0.46 20.07 41.20
C ALA A 362 -1.17 20.20 42.56
N PRO A 363 -2.41 19.72 42.74
CA PRO A 363 -2.97 19.50 44.07
C PRO A 363 -2.99 17.99 44.46
N PRO A 364 -3.03 17.68 45.78
CA PRO A 364 -2.89 16.33 46.35
C PRO A 364 -4.24 15.58 46.50
N PRO A 365 -4.26 14.29 46.92
CA PRO A 365 -5.46 13.43 46.88
C PRO A 365 -6.28 13.51 48.17
N HIS A 366 -7.60 13.34 48.09
CA HIS A 366 -8.47 13.06 49.24
C HIS A 366 -9.66 12.16 48.87
N ASP A 367 -9.69 11.01 49.54
CA ASP A 367 -10.80 10.29 50.20
C ASP A 367 -12.15 10.08 49.49
N GLU A 368 -12.47 8.80 49.23
CA GLU A 368 -13.80 8.26 48.94
C GLU A 368 -14.74 8.30 50.16
N PRO A 369 -16.06 8.18 49.92
CA PRO A 369 -16.85 7.23 50.70
C PRO A 369 -17.57 6.18 49.82
N GLU A 370 -17.63 4.98 50.37
CA GLU A 370 -18.17 3.72 49.83
C GLU A 370 -19.64 3.77 49.38
N THR A 371 -19.99 2.95 48.37
CA THR A 371 -21.20 2.06 48.26
C THR A 371 -21.31 1.45 46.84
N PRO A 372 -22.06 0.34 46.64
CA PRO A 372 -21.79 -1.04 47.01
C PRO A 372 -21.45 -1.93 45.79
N GLN A 373 -20.64 -2.97 46.01
CA GLN A 373 -20.27 -3.97 45.00
C GLN A 373 -21.49 -4.79 44.54
N THR A 374 -21.73 -4.84 43.22
CA THR A 374 -22.48 -5.91 42.56
C THR A 374 -21.55 -6.68 41.63
N ASP A 375 -21.38 -7.97 41.93
CA ASP A 375 -20.53 -8.93 41.23
C ASP A 375 -20.84 -9.01 39.71
N PHE A 376 -19.93 -8.51 38.88
CA PHE A 376 -20.02 -8.56 37.41
C PHE A 376 -18.98 -9.48 36.73
N GLU A 377 -18.13 -10.19 37.50
CA GLU A 377 -17.10 -11.07 36.92
C GLU A 377 -17.53 -12.54 36.74
N GLY A 378 -18.63 -12.97 37.38
CA GLY A 378 -19.15 -14.34 37.24
C GLY A 378 -19.84 -14.61 35.89
N SER A 379 -20.47 -13.59 35.29
CA SER A 379 -21.33 -13.75 34.10
C SER A 379 -20.53 -13.91 32.80
N ARG A 380 -19.36 -13.28 32.67
CA ARG A 380 -18.52 -13.37 31.45
C ARG A 380 -17.87 -14.74 31.27
N ARG A 381 -17.46 -15.41 32.34
CA ARG A 381 -16.87 -16.77 32.25
C ARG A 381 -17.92 -17.83 31.91
N ASP A 382 -19.16 -17.61 32.32
CA ASP A 382 -20.26 -18.56 32.09
C ASP A 382 -20.85 -18.46 30.67
N VAL A 383 -20.86 -17.27 30.07
CA VAL A 383 -21.27 -17.07 28.65
C VAL A 383 -20.21 -17.59 27.68
N VAL A 384 -18.93 -17.37 27.96
CA VAL A 384 -17.83 -17.86 27.10
C VAL A 384 -17.70 -19.39 27.19
N SER A 385 -17.93 -20.01 28.35
CA SER A 385 -17.92 -21.47 28.48
C SER A 385 -19.12 -22.12 27.78
N LYS A 386 -20.32 -21.51 27.86
CA LYS A 386 -21.52 -21.97 27.16
C LYS A 386 -21.37 -21.85 25.64
N ALA A 387 -20.82 -20.75 25.13
CA ALA A 387 -20.55 -20.55 23.71
C ALA A 387 -19.51 -21.54 23.16
N ALA A 388 -18.42 -21.79 23.92
CA ALA A 388 -17.41 -22.78 23.54
C ALA A 388 -17.97 -24.22 23.54
N SER A 389 -18.85 -24.55 24.49
CA SER A 389 -19.52 -25.86 24.55
C SER A 389 -20.52 -26.06 23.40
N ALA A 390 -21.25 -25.00 23.01
CA ALA A 390 -22.19 -25.02 21.89
C ALA A 390 -21.46 -25.16 20.54
N LEU A 391 -20.32 -24.48 20.38
CA LEU A 391 -19.48 -24.59 19.19
C LEU A 391 -18.84 -25.98 19.07
N LYS A 392 -18.38 -26.56 20.18
CA LYS A 392 -17.86 -27.94 20.21
C LYS A 392 -18.95 -28.97 19.88
N ASN A 393 -20.15 -28.81 20.43
CA ASN A 393 -21.29 -29.66 20.11
C ASN A 393 -21.75 -29.52 18.64
N ALA A 394 -21.68 -28.32 18.05
CA ALA A 394 -21.99 -28.11 16.63
C ALA A 394 -20.94 -28.75 15.70
N VAL A 395 -19.65 -28.66 16.06
CA VAL A 395 -18.56 -29.30 15.32
C VAL A 395 -18.63 -30.82 15.42
N ASP A 396 -18.91 -31.37 16.61
CA ASP A 396 -19.04 -32.83 16.80
C ASP A 396 -20.30 -33.40 16.13
N LYS A 397 -21.41 -32.64 16.09
CA LYS A 397 -22.63 -33.00 15.36
C LYS A 397 -22.37 -33.04 13.84
N THR A 398 -21.60 -32.08 13.32
CA THR A 398 -21.16 -32.05 11.92
C THR A 398 -20.18 -33.20 11.59
N ARG A 399 -19.31 -33.57 12.54
CA ARG A 399 -18.37 -34.69 12.38
C ARG A 399 -19.07 -36.07 12.39
N SER A 400 -20.19 -36.18 13.11
CA SER A 400 -21.02 -37.40 13.13
C SER A 400 -21.88 -37.59 11.87
N LEU A 401 -22.14 -36.51 11.11
CA LEU A 401 -22.93 -36.55 9.88
C LEU A 401 -22.10 -36.88 8.62
N VAL A 402 -20.78 -36.96 8.73
CA VAL A 402 -19.87 -37.40 7.65
C VAL A 402 -19.43 -38.85 7.89
N THR A 403 -20.39 -39.75 7.98
CA THR A 403 -20.16 -41.19 7.76
C THR A 403 -21.34 -41.80 7.02
N LEU A 404 -21.46 -41.47 5.72
CA LEU A 404 -22.25 -42.26 4.78
C LEU A 404 -21.45 -42.46 3.49
N PRO A 405 -21.20 -43.72 3.06
CA PRO A 405 -20.42 -44.04 1.87
C PRO A 405 -21.34 -44.13 0.65
N SER A 406 -21.65 -43.03 -0.04
CA SER A 406 -22.37 -43.06 -1.33
C SER A 406 -22.36 -41.70 -2.04
N LEU A 407 -21.22 -41.27 -2.59
CA LEU A 407 -21.22 -40.11 -3.51
C LEU A 407 -20.08 -40.21 -4.53
N ARG A 408 -19.95 -41.39 -5.16
CA ARG A 408 -19.00 -41.63 -6.25
C ARG A 408 -19.68 -41.95 -7.60
N THR A 409 -20.95 -41.58 -7.78
CA THR A 409 -21.72 -42.01 -8.98
C THR A 409 -22.65 -40.96 -9.56
N VAL A 410 -22.40 -39.66 -9.36
CA VAL A 410 -23.15 -38.58 -10.08
C VAL A 410 -22.24 -37.47 -10.62
N LEU A 411 -20.98 -37.78 -10.88
CA LEU A 411 -20.09 -36.91 -11.67
C LEU A 411 -19.71 -37.65 -12.96
N SER A 412 -20.71 -37.86 -13.81
CA SER A 412 -20.51 -38.10 -15.23
C SER A 412 -21.65 -37.38 -15.96
N ASP A 413 -21.27 -36.55 -16.91
CA ASP A 413 -22.10 -35.88 -17.92
C ASP A 413 -22.87 -34.63 -17.47
N ALA A 414 -22.13 -33.52 -17.34
CA ALA A 414 -22.68 -32.20 -17.64
C ALA A 414 -21.69 -31.44 -18.54
N ASP A 415 -22.10 -31.31 -19.79
CA ASP A 415 -21.44 -30.68 -20.92
C ASP A 415 -21.12 -29.19 -20.63
N ASP A 416 -19.83 -28.83 -20.63
CA ASP A 416 -19.33 -27.45 -20.46
C ASP A 416 -19.33 -26.72 -21.81
N SER A 417 -20.52 -26.50 -22.38
CA SER A 417 -20.67 -25.78 -23.66
C SER A 417 -21.85 -24.81 -23.68
N GLY A 418 -22.10 -24.12 -22.57
CA GLY A 418 -22.97 -22.94 -22.54
C GLY A 418 -22.18 -21.67 -22.90
N PRO A 419 -22.71 -20.75 -23.73
CA PRO A 419 -22.01 -19.52 -24.04
C PRO A 419 -21.81 -18.69 -22.76
N LYS A 420 -20.55 -18.41 -22.41
CA LYS A 420 -20.22 -17.44 -21.36
C LYS A 420 -20.76 -16.07 -21.79
N PRO A 421 -21.52 -15.37 -20.94
CA PRO A 421 -22.17 -14.13 -21.33
C PRO A 421 -21.12 -13.05 -21.66
N SER A 422 -21.35 -12.34 -22.75
CA SER A 422 -20.52 -11.24 -23.21
C SER A 422 -20.57 -10.04 -22.24
N VAL A 423 -19.52 -9.22 -22.23
CA VAL A 423 -19.29 -8.07 -21.33
C VAL A 423 -20.41 -7.01 -21.37
N THR A 424 -21.31 -7.06 -22.35
CA THR A 424 -22.39 -6.08 -22.57
C THR A 424 -23.73 -6.36 -21.85
N ASP A 425 -23.92 -7.51 -21.20
CA ASP A 425 -25.23 -7.90 -20.59
C ASP A 425 -25.30 -7.80 -19.04
N GLN A 426 -24.25 -7.31 -18.36
CA GLN A 426 -24.13 -7.39 -16.89
C GLN A 426 -25.02 -6.44 -16.05
N LYS A 427 -25.91 -5.65 -16.66
CA LYS A 427 -26.78 -4.74 -15.89
C LYS A 427 -27.98 -5.43 -15.21
N ASN A 428 -28.34 -6.64 -15.63
CA ASN A 428 -29.59 -7.32 -15.22
C ASN A 428 -29.38 -8.74 -14.67
N TYR A 429 -28.20 -9.08 -14.16
CA TYR A 429 -27.96 -10.45 -13.70
C TYR A 429 -28.72 -10.73 -12.39
N PHE A 430 -29.91 -11.34 -12.51
CA PHE A 430 -30.59 -12.01 -11.42
C PHE A 430 -30.46 -13.53 -11.64
N PRO A 431 -29.95 -14.31 -10.66
CA PRO A 431 -29.76 -15.74 -10.81
C PRO A 431 -31.07 -16.48 -11.09
N ARG A 432 -31.08 -17.35 -12.11
CA ARG A 432 -32.28 -18.10 -12.53
C ARG A 432 -32.80 -19.02 -11.42
N GLU A 433 -31.92 -19.49 -10.55
CA GLU A 433 -32.23 -20.30 -9.38
C GLU A 433 -33.17 -19.59 -8.39
N LEU A 434 -33.16 -18.25 -8.38
CA LEU A 434 -33.99 -17.42 -7.52
C LEU A 434 -35.30 -16.98 -8.19
N GLU A 435 -35.44 -17.10 -9.51
CA GLU A 435 -36.68 -16.74 -10.24
C GLU A 435 -37.88 -17.60 -9.79
N ASN A 436 -37.64 -18.78 -9.22
CA ASN A 436 -38.70 -19.60 -8.64
C ASN A 436 -39.25 -19.02 -7.32
N LYS A 437 -38.49 -18.19 -6.62
CA LYS A 437 -38.88 -17.58 -5.34
C LYS A 437 -39.41 -16.15 -5.48
N TYR A 438 -39.05 -15.45 -6.55
CA TYR A 438 -39.29 -14.03 -6.72
C TYR A 438 -39.93 -13.68 -8.06
N THR A 439 -40.72 -12.61 -8.10
CA THR A 439 -41.29 -11.96 -9.30
C THR A 439 -41.06 -10.46 -9.26
N ASP A 440 -41.33 -9.76 -10.37
CA ASP A 440 -41.21 -8.28 -10.44
C ASP A 440 -39.82 -7.77 -10.01
N ILE A 441 -38.79 -8.44 -10.54
CA ILE A 441 -37.40 -8.20 -10.18
C ILE A 441 -36.92 -6.92 -10.86
N THR A 442 -36.56 -5.93 -10.06
CA THR A 442 -36.01 -4.65 -10.53
C THR A 442 -34.67 -4.38 -9.86
N PHE A 443 -33.65 -4.07 -10.65
CA PHE A 443 -32.34 -3.68 -10.13
C PHE A 443 -32.42 -2.33 -9.41
N ILE A 444 -31.99 -2.27 -8.15
CA ILE A 444 -31.96 -1.04 -7.34
C ILE A 444 -30.59 -0.39 -7.43
N GLY A 445 -29.52 -1.18 -7.32
CA GLY A 445 -28.17 -0.65 -7.26
C GLY A 445 -27.09 -1.71 -7.04
N ARG A 446 -25.84 -1.27 -7.16
CA ARG A 446 -24.65 -2.10 -6.98
C ARG A 446 -23.78 -1.50 -5.87
N GLY A 447 -23.53 -2.29 -4.84
CA GLY A 447 -22.53 -2.00 -3.81
C GLY A 447 -21.14 -2.51 -4.19
N GLY A 448 -20.17 -2.43 -3.27
CA GLY A 448 -18.80 -2.88 -3.52
C GLY A 448 -18.65 -4.41 -3.68
N ILE A 449 -19.52 -5.18 -3.02
CA ILE A 449 -19.44 -6.66 -2.98
C ILE A 449 -20.73 -7.37 -3.40
N ALA A 450 -21.82 -6.65 -3.64
CA ALA A 450 -23.11 -7.24 -3.98
C ALA A 450 -23.96 -6.38 -4.93
N TRP A 451 -24.80 -7.04 -5.72
CA TRP A 451 -25.94 -6.44 -6.41
C TRP A 451 -27.17 -6.45 -5.50
N VAL A 452 -28.01 -5.41 -5.61
CA VAL A 452 -29.26 -5.29 -4.85
C VAL A 452 -30.43 -5.13 -5.81
N PHE A 453 -31.43 -5.99 -5.63
CA PHE A 453 -32.67 -5.99 -6.41
C PHE A 453 -33.86 -5.80 -5.49
N SER A 454 -34.90 -5.10 -5.94
CA SER A 454 -36.25 -5.23 -5.36
C SER A 454 -36.96 -6.37 -6.07
N ALA A 455 -37.72 -7.16 -5.33
CA ALA A 455 -38.55 -8.21 -5.91
C ALA A 455 -39.77 -8.47 -5.02
N ILE A 456 -40.78 -9.14 -5.58
CA ILE A 456 -41.95 -9.64 -4.85
C ILE A 456 -41.71 -11.12 -4.53
N ARG A 457 -41.75 -11.48 -3.25
CA ARG A 457 -41.63 -12.86 -2.79
C ARG A 457 -42.90 -13.64 -3.16
N LYS A 458 -42.76 -14.75 -3.89
CA LYS A 458 -43.92 -15.52 -4.41
C LYS A 458 -44.75 -16.20 -3.31
N SER A 459 -44.16 -16.50 -2.15
CA SER A 459 -44.84 -17.25 -1.09
C SER A 459 -45.95 -16.45 -0.40
N ASP A 460 -45.79 -15.14 -0.26
CA ASP A 460 -46.69 -14.27 0.49
C ASP A 460 -47.02 -12.94 -0.22
N GLY A 461 -46.39 -12.64 -1.37
CA GLY A 461 -46.59 -11.41 -2.12
C GLY A 461 -45.85 -10.19 -1.54
N THR A 462 -44.99 -10.36 -0.54
CA THR A 462 -44.27 -9.26 0.11
C THR A 462 -43.18 -8.69 -0.79
N LYS A 463 -43.08 -7.36 -0.89
CA LYS A 463 -41.97 -6.70 -1.57
C LYS A 463 -40.73 -6.69 -0.67
N VAL A 464 -39.62 -7.22 -1.17
CA VAL A 464 -38.36 -7.41 -0.45
C VAL A 464 -37.19 -6.87 -1.27
N ALA A 465 -36.07 -6.61 -0.60
CA ALA A 465 -34.80 -6.40 -1.26
C ALA A 465 -33.95 -7.66 -1.18
N VAL A 466 -33.32 -8.04 -2.28
CA VAL A 466 -32.50 -9.24 -2.43
C VAL A 466 -31.07 -8.80 -2.77
N LYS A 467 -30.14 -9.06 -1.86
CA LYS A 467 -28.71 -8.75 -2.01
C LYS A 467 -27.95 -10.02 -2.39
N ILE A 468 -27.22 -9.97 -3.50
CA ILE A 468 -26.54 -11.13 -4.11
C ILE A 468 -25.07 -10.76 -4.35
N PRO A 469 -24.08 -11.60 -4.00
CA PRO A 469 -22.66 -11.30 -4.21
C PRO A 469 -22.34 -11.05 -5.69
N ILE A 470 -21.41 -10.11 -5.96
CA ILE A 470 -20.93 -9.82 -7.32
C ILE A 470 -20.09 -10.98 -7.88
N SER A 471 -19.43 -11.72 -6.99
CA SER A 471 -18.64 -12.91 -7.32
C SER A 471 -18.79 -13.98 -6.24
N PHE A 472 -18.65 -15.24 -6.66
CA PHE A 472 -18.75 -16.41 -5.79
C PHE A 472 -17.37 -16.93 -5.33
N ASP A 473 -16.33 -16.09 -5.38
CA ASP A 473 -15.01 -16.45 -4.88
C ASP A 473 -15.01 -16.49 -3.34
N GLU A 474 -14.09 -17.26 -2.75
CA GLU A 474 -14.04 -17.50 -1.31
C GLU A 474 -13.86 -16.21 -0.49
N VAL A 475 -13.19 -15.20 -1.04
CA VAL A 475 -12.92 -13.93 -0.34
C VAL A 475 -14.18 -13.07 -0.31
N THR A 476 -14.82 -12.87 -1.46
CA THR A 476 -16.09 -12.12 -1.56
C THR A 476 -17.21 -12.84 -0.81
N GLY A 477 -17.26 -14.17 -0.88
CA GLY A 477 -18.20 -15.01 -0.12
C GLY A 477 -18.01 -14.90 1.39
N LYS A 478 -16.76 -14.92 1.91
CA LYS A 478 -16.49 -14.72 3.34
C LYS A 478 -16.84 -13.30 3.80
N CYS A 479 -16.53 -12.27 3.03
CA CYS A 479 -16.92 -10.89 3.35
C CYS A 479 -18.45 -10.73 3.39
N PHE A 480 -19.15 -11.27 2.39
CA PHE A 480 -20.62 -11.27 2.35
C PHE A 480 -21.22 -12.00 3.55
N LEU A 481 -20.74 -13.21 3.88
CA LEU A 481 -21.25 -13.97 5.03
C LEU A 481 -20.94 -13.32 6.38
N ASN A 482 -19.77 -12.69 6.55
CA ASN A 482 -19.42 -11.97 7.76
C ASN A 482 -20.32 -10.73 7.96
N GLU A 483 -20.62 -9.99 6.90
CA GLU A 483 -21.58 -8.87 6.93
C GLU A 483 -22.96 -9.34 7.45
N ILE A 484 -23.41 -10.49 6.98
CA ILE A 484 -24.74 -11.02 7.28
C ILE A 484 -24.82 -11.56 8.70
N ALA A 485 -23.76 -12.23 9.17
CA ALA A 485 -23.72 -12.80 10.52
C ALA A 485 -23.87 -11.73 11.62
N ALA A 486 -23.32 -10.53 11.39
CA ALA A 486 -23.52 -9.40 12.29
C ALA A 486 -24.97 -8.90 12.25
N TRP A 487 -25.49 -8.70 11.04
CA TRP A 487 -26.79 -8.09 10.80
C TRP A 487 -27.98 -8.99 11.18
N GLU A 488 -27.85 -10.31 11.02
CA GLU A 488 -28.90 -11.29 11.32
C GLU A 488 -29.38 -11.23 12.77
N THR A 489 -28.56 -10.74 13.71
CA THR A 489 -28.90 -10.65 15.14
C THR A 489 -29.59 -9.35 15.54
N LEU A 490 -29.60 -8.33 14.68
CA LEU A 490 -30.15 -7.01 14.99
C LEU A 490 -31.63 -6.94 14.62
N ARG A 491 -32.50 -6.61 15.59
CA ARG A 491 -33.94 -6.39 15.38
C ARG A 491 -34.38 -5.10 16.06
N HIS A 492 -34.56 -4.04 15.28
CA HIS A 492 -34.96 -2.74 15.80
C HIS A 492 -35.75 -1.95 14.74
N LYS A 493 -36.72 -1.14 15.16
CA LYS A 493 -37.58 -0.34 14.27
C LYS A 493 -36.81 0.61 13.34
N ASN A 494 -35.57 1.00 13.71
CA ASN A 494 -34.67 1.86 12.94
C ASN A 494 -33.48 1.12 12.32
N ILE A 495 -33.54 -0.21 12.20
CA ILE A 495 -32.55 -1.04 11.50
C ILE A 495 -33.33 -1.87 10.47
N VAL A 496 -32.83 -1.94 9.24
CA VAL A 496 -33.43 -2.78 8.19
C VAL A 496 -33.34 -4.25 8.62
N GLU A 497 -34.45 -4.98 8.52
CA GLU A 497 -34.50 -6.37 8.97
C GLU A 497 -34.01 -7.35 7.90
N VAL A 498 -33.15 -8.30 8.31
CA VAL A 498 -32.79 -9.48 7.51
C VAL A 498 -33.84 -10.57 7.74
N THR A 499 -34.49 -10.99 6.67
CA THR A 499 -35.62 -11.94 6.71
C THR A 499 -35.23 -13.35 6.31
N ALA A 500 -34.25 -13.52 5.41
CA ALA A 500 -33.72 -14.83 5.06
C ALA A 500 -32.27 -14.74 4.57
N VAL A 501 -31.50 -15.79 4.82
CA VAL A 501 -30.14 -15.98 4.34
C VAL A 501 -30.05 -17.38 3.75
N ASN A 502 -29.42 -17.49 2.58
CA ASN A 502 -29.17 -18.78 1.96
C ASN A 502 -27.79 -18.82 1.32
N ILE A 503 -27.20 -20.02 1.22
CA ILE A 503 -25.85 -20.21 0.68
C ILE A 503 -25.87 -21.03 -0.61
N LEU A 504 -26.77 -22.03 -0.73
CA LEU A 504 -26.84 -22.96 -1.86
C LEU A 504 -28.23 -22.97 -2.50
N PRO A 505 -28.37 -23.07 -3.83
CA PRO A 505 -27.30 -23.15 -4.84
C PRO A 505 -26.62 -21.80 -5.11
N VAL A 506 -27.26 -20.69 -4.72
CA VAL A 506 -26.74 -19.32 -4.86
C VAL A 506 -26.80 -18.64 -3.49
N PRO A 507 -25.69 -18.01 -3.03
CA PRO A 507 -25.72 -17.20 -1.82
C PRO A 507 -26.53 -15.92 -2.03
N TYR A 508 -27.47 -15.65 -1.15
CA TYR A 508 -28.24 -14.40 -1.15
C TYR A 508 -28.76 -14.05 0.24
N VAL A 509 -29.09 -12.77 0.40
CA VAL A 509 -29.75 -12.22 1.60
C VAL A 509 -31.03 -11.55 1.16
N GLU A 510 -32.10 -11.87 1.86
CA GLU A 510 -33.38 -11.22 1.72
C GLU A 510 -33.60 -10.29 2.91
N MET A 511 -33.92 -9.04 2.62
CA MET A 511 -34.10 -7.98 3.60
C MET A 511 -35.38 -7.19 3.32
N GLU A 512 -35.84 -6.48 4.34
CA GLU A 512 -36.95 -5.54 4.21
C GLU A 512 -36.67 -4.53 3.08
N PHE A 513 -37.65 -4.34 2.17
CA PHE A 513 -37.55 -3.31 1.15
C PHE A 513 -37.95 -1.95 1.71
N VAL A 514 -37.04 -0.98 1.64
CA VAL A 514 -37.29 0.41 2.02
C VAL A 514 -37.09 1.30 0.80
N PRO A 515 -38.12 2.04 0.33
CA PRO A 515 -38.13 2.64 -1.01
C PRO A 515 -37.25 3.89 -1.15
N GLY A 516 -37.04 4.64 -0.07
CA GLY A 516 -36.28 5.89 -0.09
C GLY A 516 -34.92 5.79 0.59
N SER A 517 -34.07 6.81 0.38
CA SER A 517 -32.87 7.02 1.17
C SER A 517 -32.76 8.48 1.60
N LEU A 518 -32.11 8.72 2.74
CA LEU A 518 -31.79 10.06 3.21
C LEU A 518 -30.87 10.80 2.23
N GLY A 519 -30.06 10.07 1.47
CA GLY A 519 -29.22 10.59 0.39
C GLY A 519 -30.01 11.33 -0.70
N ALA A 520 -31.21 10.83 -1.02
CA ALA A 520 -32.06 11.30 -2.11
C ALA A 520 -32.98 12.48 -1.73
N LEU A 521 -33.02 12.90 -0.47
CA LEU A 521 -33.80 14.07 -0.07
C LEU A 521 -33.13 15.37 -0.54
N ASP A 522 -33.96 16.31 -0.99
CA ASP A 522 -33.53 17.68 -1.29
C ASP A 522 -33.04 18.37 -0.01
N LYS A 523 -31.88 19.03 -0.14
CA LYS A 523 -31.19 19.72 0.94
C LYS A 523 -31.17 21.22 0.66
N PRO A 524 -31.21 22.09 1.70
CA PRO A 524 -31.21 21.75 3.12
C PRO A 524 -32.58 21.30 3.65
N LEU A 525 -32.59 20.40 4.63
CA LEU A 525 -33.80 20.01 5.34
C LEU A 525 -34.17 21.05 6.41
N PRO A 526 -35.46 21.28 6.68
CA PRO A 526 -35.88 22.03 7.87
C PRO A 526 -35.28 21.43 9.14
N VAL A 527 -34.79 22.27 10.05
CA VAL A 527 -34.09 21.84 11.28
C VAL A 527 -34.89 20.82 12.07
N TRP A 528 -36.20 21.03 12.24
CA TRP A 528 -37.06 20.10 12.98
C TRP A 528 -37.09 18.70 12.34
N LYS A 529 -37.08 18.62 11.01
CA LYS A 529 -37.08 17.36 10.25
C LYS A 529 -35.74 16.65 10.38
N ALA A 530 -34.63 17.40 10.34
CA ALA A 530 -33.30 16.86 10.56
C ALA A 530 -33.13 16.30 11.99
N VAL A 531 -33.58 17.03 13.01
CA VAL A 531 -33.54 16.58 14.42
C VAL A 531 -34.38 15.31 14.62
N HIS A 532 -35.59 15.26 14.05
CA HIS A 532 -36.45 14.08 14.13
C HIS A 532 -35.77 12.83 13.54
N LEU A 533 -35.23 12.95 12.31
CA LEU A 533 -34.54 11.85 11.64
C LEU A 533 -33.29 11.40 12.40
N MET A 534 -32.47 12.35 12.88
CA MET A 534 -31.25 12.04 13.65
C MET A 534 -31.56 11.35 14.97
N THR A 535 -32.65 11.72 15.64
CA THR A 535 -33.08 11.07 16.88
C THR A 535 -33.38 9.59 16.65
N LEU A 536 -34.12 9.28 15.58
CA LEU A 536 -34.49 7.91 15.22
C LEU A 536 -33.29 7.08 14.74
N VAL A 537 -32.33 7.69 14.03
CA VAL A 537 -31.06 7.04 13.69
C VAL A 537 -30.23 6.77 14.95
N ALA A 538 -30.16 7.71 15.88
CA ALA A 538 -29.45 7.54 17.14
C ALA A 538 -30.05 6.42 18.00
N ASP A 539 -31.38 6.27 18.01
CA ASP A 539 -32.06 5.13 18.66
C ASP A 539 -31.61 3.79 18.08
N GLY A 540 -31.53 3.68 16.75
CA GLY A 540 -31.02 2.47 16.07
C GLY A 540 -29.55 2.18 16.39
N LEU A 541 -28.71 3.21 16.40
CA LEU A 541 -27.30 3.07 16.76
C LEU A 541 -27.10 2.68 18.23
N ARG A 542 -27.85 3.29 19.15
CA ARG A 542 -27.84 2.91 20.56
C ARG A 542 -28.17 1.43 20.74
N TYR A 543 -29.23 0.96 20.10
CA TYR A 543 -29.60 -0.46 20.12
C TYR A 543 -28.45 -1.35 19.61
N ALA A 544 -27.82 -1.00 18.48
CA ALA A 544 -26.72 -1.78 17.93
C ALA A 544 -25.48 -1.79 18.85
N HIS A 545 -25.13 -0.64 19.43
CA HIS A 545 -24.02 -0.50 20.37
C HIS A 545 -24.24 -1.34 21.65
N GLU A 546 -25.48 -1.40 22.17
CA GLU A 546 -25.85 -2.25 23.31
C GLU A 546 -25.65 -3.75 23.01
N HIS A 547 -25.73 -4.14 21.73
CA HIS A 547 -25.47 -5.50 21.25
C HIS A 547 -24.00 -5.72 20.82
N GLY A 548 -23.13 -4.73 21.02
CA GLY A 548 -21.70 -4.83 20.72
C GLY A 548 -21.33 -4.59 19.24
N PHE A 549 -22.23 -4.05 18.44
CA PHE A 549 -22.00 -3.75 17.02
C PHE A 549 -21.79 -2.26 16.79
N ILE A 550 -20.78 -1.87 16.01
CA ILE A 550 -20.54 -0.47 15.64
C ILE A 550 -20.63 -0.37 14.13
N HIS A 551 -21.56 0.41 13.57
CA HIS A 551 -21.80 0.39 12.12
C HIS A 551 -20.62 0.82 11.23
N ARG A 552 -19.78 1.77 11.69
CA ARG A 552 -18.59 2.33 10.99
C ARG A 552 -18.78 2.95 9.59
N ASP A 553 -19.98 2.94 9.02
CA ASP A 553 -20.31 3.51 7.69
C ASP A 553 -21.61 4.33 7.70
N ILE A 554 -21.85 5.10 8.76
CA ILE A 554 -23.06 5.94 8.82
C ILE A 554 -22.91 7.12 7.86
N LYS A 555 -23.68 7.08 6.77
CA LYS A 555 -23.78 8.11 5.74
C LYS A 555 -25.21 8.19 5.20
N PRO A 556 -25.63 9.30 4.55
CA PRO A 556 -27.01 9.43 4.06
C PRO A 556 -27.51 8.31 3.13
N HIS A 557 -26.60 7.64 2.40
CA HIS A 557 -26.95 6.51 1.53
C HIS A 557 -27.28 5.23 2.30
N ASN A 558 -26.76 5.06 3.52
CA ASN A 558 -26.98 3.89 4.37
C ASN A 558 -28.12 4.10 5.39
N ILE A 559 -28.82 5.24 5.29
CA ILE A 559 -30.03 5.53 6.04
C ILE A 559 -31.19 5.51 5.05
N LEU A 560 -31.91 4.40 4.99
CA LEU A 560 -33.11 4.25 4.16
C LEU A 560 -34.30 4.93 4.83
N LEU A 561 -35.29 5.34 4.04
CA LEU A 561 -36.50 6.02 4.50
C LEU A 561 -37.74 5.28 4.02
N THR A 562 -38.62 4.95 4.97
CA THR A 562 -39.98 4.48 4.65
C THR A 562 -40.82 5.64 4.10
N ASP A 563 -41.98 5.32 3.52
CA ASP A 563 -42.93 6.33 3.02
C ASP A 563 -43.42 7.25 4.15
N ASP A 564 -43.50 6.74 5.39
CA ASP A 564 -43.82 7.49 6.61
C ASP A 564 -42.62 8.28 7.19
N LEU A 565 -41.52 8.40 6.44
CA LEU A 565 -40.28 9.09 6.83
C LEU A 565 -39.59 8.51 8.09
N VAL A 566 -39.75 7.22 8.34
CA VAL A 566 -39.02 6.53 9.40
C VAL A 566 -37.65 6.09 8.86
N PRO A 567 -36.53 6.53 9.47
CA PRO A 567 -35.20 6.12 9.02
C PRO A 567 -34.87 4.71 9.50
N LYS A 568 -34.30 3.92 8.61
CA LYS A 568 -33.78 2.58 8.86
C LYS A 568 -32.34 2.45 8.40
N ILE A 569 -31.49 1.99 9.30
CA ILE A 569 -30.06 1.81 9.06
C ILE A 569 -29.83 0.49 8.31
N THR A 570 -29.00 0.53 7.27
CA THR A 570 -28.66 -0.61 6.40
C THR A 570 -27.15 -0.68 6.13
N ASP A 571 -26.69 -1.77 5.51
CA ASP A 571 -25.29 -1.96 5.07
C ASP A 571 -24.29 -2.05 6.22
N TRP A 572 -24.49 -3.06 7.08
CA TRP A 572 -23.66 -3.35 8.26
C TRP A 572 -22.31 -4.04 7.93
N GLY A 573 -21.81 -3.89 6.69
CA GLY A 573 -20.62 -4.59 6.18
C GLY A 573 -19.28 -4.22 6.83
N MET A 574 -19.23 -3.18 7.67
CA MET A 574 -18.02 -2.74 8.38
C MET A 574 -18.11 -2.90 9.92
N SER A 575 -19.09 -3.67 10.40
CA SER A 575 -19.50 -3.69 11.82
C SER A 575 -18.60 -4.44 12.79
#